data_AF-A0A1X1RFJ1-F1
#
_entry.id   AF-A0A1X1RFJ1-F1
#
_cell.length_a   1.000
_cell.length_b   1.000
_cell.length_c   1.000
_cell.angle_alpha   90.00
_cell.angle_beta   90.00
_cell.angle_gamma   90.00
#
_symmetry.space_group_name_H-M   'P 1'
#
loop_
_entity.id
_entity.type
_entity.pdbx_description
1 polymer ?
#
loop_
_entity_poly.entity_id
_entity_poly.type
_entity_poly.pdbx_seq_one_letter_code
_entity_poly.pdbx_strand_id
1 'polypeptide(L)' 'MTETPAVARALDRAAKRWPGEPRSKLLVRLVEAGSSALEREENAEDRNHRAAVLASAGRYGEAFGPGYLAELREDWPA' A
#
# COMPACT_ATOMS: atom_id res chain seq x y z
N MET A 1 -2.91 26.15 21.18
CA MET A 1 -3.49 24.96 20.53
C MET A 1 -4.11 24.10 21.61
N THR A 2 -5.40 23.78 21.53
CA THR A 2 -6.07 22.90 22.49
C THR A 2 -5.75 21.46 22.11
N GLU A 3 -4.97 20.75 22.92
CA GLU A 3 -4.74 19.32 22.70
C GLU A 3 -6.06 18.58 22.90
N THR A 4 -6.55 17.92 21.85
CA THR A 4 -7.64 16.96 22.03
C THR A 4 -7.10 15.78 22.84
N PRO A 5 -7.94 15.08 23.62
CA PRO A 5 -7.52 13.90 24.39
C PRO A 5 -6.83 12.84 23.51
N ALA A 6 -7.15 12.77 22.22
CA ALA A 6 -6.50 11.90 21.26
C ALA A 6 -5.03 12.28 21.00
N VAL A 7 -4.75 13.57 20.83
CA VAL A 7 -3.39 14.08 20.59
C VAL A 7 -2.50 13.86 21.82
N ALA A 8 -3.02 14.10 23.03
CA ALA A 8 -2.29 13.82 24.26
C ALA A 8 -1.87 12.33 24.36
N ARG A 9 -2.81 11.40 24.11
CA ARG A 9 -2.51 9.96 24.09
C ARG A 9 -1.48 9.58 23.02
N ALA A 10 -1.55 10.19 21.84
CA ALA A 10 -0.59 9.94 20.76
C ALA A 10 0.83 10.40 21.17
N LEU A 11 0.93 11.57 21.81
CA LEU A 11 2.20 12.10 22.32
C LEU A 11 2.75 11.27 23.48
N ASP A 12 1.91 10.75 24.37
CA ASP A 12 2.36 9.84 25.43
C ASP A 12 2.94 8.54 24.87
N ARG A 13 2.34 8.00 23.78
CA ARG A 13 2.92 6.86 23.07
C ARG A 13 4.23 7.24 22.37
N ALA A 14 4.29 8.41 21.75
CA ALA A 14 5.50 8.91 21.09
C ALA A 14 6.64 9.06 22.10
N ALA A 15 6.37 9.60 23.30
CA ALA A 15 7.36 9.75 24.36
C ALA A 15 7.89 8.41 24.88
N LYS A 16 7.08 7.35 24.87
CA LYS A 16 7.55 5.98 25.17
C LYS A 16 8.51 5.46 24.08
N ARG A 17 8.26 5.81 22.82
CA ARG A 17 9.05 5.37 21.66
C ARG A 17 10.32 6.20 21.44
N TRP A 18 10.28 7.48 21.80
CA TRP A 18 11.35 8.47 21.70
C TRP A 18 11.46 9.24 23.02
N PRO A 19 12.06 8.64 24.06
CA PRO A 19 12.16 9.25 25.36
C PRO A 19 13.09 10.47 25.34
N GLY A 20 12.75 11.50 26.12
CA GLY A 20 13.56 12.72 26.28
C GLY A 20 13.41 13.75 25.17
N GLU A 21 12.62 13.50 24.13
CA GLU A 21 12.36 14.50 23.09
C GLU A 21 11.25 15.49 23.49
N PRO A 22 11.38 16.78 23.13
CA PRO A 22 10.35 17.77 23.40
C PRO A 22 9.09 17.49 22.57
N ARG A 23 7.91 17.90 23.07
CA ARG A 23 6.61 17.63 22.43
C ARG A 23 6.54 18.05 20.95
N SER A 24 7.14 19.19 20.61
CA SER A 24 7.22 19.67 19.23
C SER A 24 7.95 18.70 18.30
N LYS A 25 9.02 18.07 18.79
CA LYS A 25 9.79 17.07 18.04
C LYS A 25 9.04 15.74 17.95
N LEU A 26 8.34 15.34 19.01
CA LEU A 26 7.47 14.17 18.99
C LEU A 26 6.33 14.30 17.98
N LEU A 27 5.76 15.49 17.78
CA LEU A 27 4.77 15.74 16.72
C LEU A 27 5.35 15.49 15.33
N VAL A 28 6.54 16.02 15.04
CA VAL A 28 7.22 15.79 13.76
C VAL A 28 7.48 14.31 13.55
N ARG A 29 8.02 13.61 14.56
CA ARG A 29 8.25 12.16 14.52
C ARG A 29 6.98 11.36 14.25
N LEU A 30 5.86 11.75 14.87
CA LEU A 30 4.57 11.11 14.65
C LEU A 30 4.07 11.31 13.21
N VAL A 31 4.25 12.49 12.64
CA VAL A 31 3.89 12.77 11.24
C VAL A 31 4.75 11.94 10.28
N GLU A 32 6.07 11.92 10.48
CA GLU A 32 7.00 11.10 9.67
C GLU A 32 6.66 9.61 9.75
N ALA A 33 6.42 9.10 10.96
CA ALA A 33 6.04 7.71 11.20
C ALA A 33 4.68 7.38 10.59
N GLY A 34 3.74 8.32 10.62
CA GLY A 34 2.43 8.22 9.98
C GLY A 34 2.55 8.14 8.46
N SER A 35 3.29 9.07 7.83
CA SER A 35 3.55 9.06 6.38
C SER A 35 4.17 7.73 5.93
N SER A 36 5.20 7.30 6.64
CA SER A 36 5.88 6.03 6.34
C SER A 36 4.96 4.81 6.51
N ALA A 37 3.97 4.89 7.40
CA ALA A 37 3.01 3.79 7.60
C ALA A 37 2.02 3.71 6.43
N LEU A 38 1.49 4.86 5.99
CA LEU A 38 0.59 4.95 4.84
C LEU A 38 1.28 4.49 3.56
N GLU A 39 2.50 4.95 3.29
CA GLU A 39 3.28 4.50 2.12
C GLU A 39 3.49 2.98 2.11
N ARG A 40 3.72 2.36 3.28
CA ARG A 40 3.88 0.90 3.36
C ARG A 40 2.58 0.15 3.10
N GLU A 41 1.45 0.71 3.52
CA GLU A 41 0.12 0.14 3.30
C GLU A 41 -0.24 0.18 1.81
N GLU A 42 -0.09 1.33 1.16
CA GLU A 42 -0.27 1.49 -0.29
C GLU A 42 0.60 0.51 -1.08
N ASN A 43 1.90 0.43 -0.76
CA ASN A 43 2.80 -0.53 -1.39
C ASN A 43 2.44 -2.00 -1.13
N ALA A 44 1.77 -2.31 -0.01
CA ALA A 44 1.30 -3.66 0.28
C ALA A 44 0.03 -3.98 -0.53
N GLU A 45 -0.90 -3.03 -0.64
CA GLU A 45 -2.09 -3.14 -1.47
C GLU A 45 -1.75 -3.35 -2.94
N ASP A 46 -0.82 -2.56 -3.48
CA ASP A 46 -0.34 -2.70 -4.86
C ASP A 46 0.28 -4.07 -5.13
N ARG A 47 1.11 -4.55 -4.18
CA ARG A 47 1.72 -5.88 -4.29
C ARG A 47 0.68 -7.00 -4.21
N ASN A 48 -0.30 -6.87 -3.32
CA ASN A 48 -1.38 -7.86 -3.18
C ASN A 48 -2.26 -7.89 -4.43
N HIS A 49 -2.61 -6.72 -4.96
CA HIS A 49 -3.35 -6.60 -6.21
C HIS A 49 -2.58 -7.25 -7.36
N ARG A 50 -1.29 -6.92 -7.51
CA ARG A 50 -0.44 -7.49 -8.55
C ARG A 50 -0.31 -9.01 -8.42
N ALA A 51 -0.15 -9.52 -7.20
CA ALA A 51 -0.09 -10.94 -6.94
C ALA A 51 -1.40 -11.66 -7.32
N ALA A 52 -2.55 -11.07 -7.02
CA ALA A 52 -3.86 -11.63 -7.40
C ALA A 52 -4.04 -11.69 -8.94
N VAL A 53 -3.64 -10.63 -9.64
CA VAL A 53 -3.64 -10.61 -11.12
C VAL A 53 -2.72 -11.69 -11.68
N LEU A 54 -1.49 -11.80 -11.18
CA LEU A 54 -0.53 -12.81 -11.67
C LEU A 54 -0.94 -14.25 -11.34
N ALA A 55 -1.59 -14.49 -10.20
CA ALA A 55 -2.07 -15.82 -9.82
C ALA A 55 -3.19 -16.35 -10.73
N SER A 56 -3.91 -15.45 -11.41
CA SER A 56 -4.97 -15.79 -12.37
C SER A 56 -4.48 -15.72 -13.82
N ALA A 57 -3.45 -14.92 -14.11
CA ALA A 57 -2.85 -14.81 -15.43
C ALA A 57 -2.27 -16.16 -15.89
N GLY A 58 -2.59 -16.57 -17.12
CA GLY A 58 -2.04 -17.79 -17.72
C GLY A 58 -2.55 -19.11 -17.15
N ARG A 59 -3.49 -19.09 -16.18
CA ARG A 59 -4.07 -20.30 -15.57
C ARG A 59 -4.75 -21.25 -16.55
N TYR A 60 -5.13 -20.75 -17.74
CA TYR A 60 -5.80 -21.51 -18.78
C TYR A 60 -4.94 -21.64 -20.05
N GLY A 61 -3.61 -21.71 -19.91
CA GLY A 61 -2.70 -21.84 -21.06
C GLY A 61 -2.98 -23.04 -21.97
N GLU A 62 -3.58 -24.10 -21.45
CA GLU A 62 -3.99 -25.28 -22.22
C GLU A 62 -5.36 -25.12 -22.90
N ALA A 63 -6.19 -24.17 -22.47
CA ALA A 63 -7.51 -23.94 -23.06
C ALA A 63 -7.43 -23.19 -24.40
N PHE A 64 -6.31 -22.53 -24.68
CA PHE A 64 -6.08 -21.76 -25.89
C PHE A 64 -4.93 -22.39 -26.67
N GLY A 65 -5.28 -22.98 -27.82
CA GLY A 65 -4.31 -23.64 -28.67
C GLY A 65 -3.25 -22.68 -29.24
N PRO A 66 -2.12 -23.23 -29.73
CA PRO A 66 -1.14 -22.44 -30.46
C PRO A 66 -1.81 -21.79 -31.69
N GLY A 67 -1.71 -20.47 -31.81
CA GLY A 67 -2.32 -19.70 -32.91
C GLY A 67 -3.62 -18.96 -32.57
N TYR A 68 -4.29 -19.32 -31.46
CA TYR A 68 -5.58 -18.72 -31.05
C TYR A 68 -5.56 -17.18 -30.99
N LEU A 69 -4.46 -16.60 -30.51
CA LEU A 69 -4.33 -15.14 -30.44
C LEU A 69 -4.19 -14.47 -31.82
N ALA A 70 -3.63 -15.18 -32.81
CA ALA A 70 -3.52 -14.66 -34.17
C ALA A 70 -4.90 -14.67 -34.84
N GLU A 71 -5.63 -15.79 -34.74
CA GLU A 71 -7.00 -15.93 -35.24
C GLU A 71 -7.94 -14.87 -34.64
N LEU A 72 -7.89 -14.68 -33.32
CA LEU A 72 -8.72 -13.67 -32.64
C LEU A 72 -8.44 -12.23 -33.10
N ARG A 73 -7.20 -11.93 -33.50
CA ARG A 73 -6.83 -10.59 -33.99
C ARG A 73 -7.29 -10.33 -35.41
N GLU A 74 -7.45 -11.37 -36.22
CA GLU A 74 -8.01 -11.24 -37.58
C GLU A 74 -9.49 -10.86 -37.54
N ASP A 75 -10.22 -11.30 -36.52
CA ASP A 75 -11.66 -11.03 -36.34
C ASP A 75 -11.96 -9.65 -35.73
N TRP A 76 -10.96 -8.90 -35.25
CA TRP A 76 -11.18 -7.60 -34.63
C TRP A 76 -10.94 -6.45 -35.62
N PRO A 77 -11.94 -5.59 -35.90
CA PRO A 77 -11.75 -4.44 -36.77
C PRO A 77 -10.82 -3.40 -36.11
N ALA A 78 -9.95 -2.80 -36.92
CA ALA A 78 -8.95 -1.80 -36.52
C ALA A 78 -9.54 -0.54 -35.86
#